data_AF-A0A915YPC2-F1
#
_entry.id   AF-A0A915YPC2-F1
#
_cell.length_a   1.000
_cell.length_b   1.000
_cell.length_c   1.000
_cell.angle_alpha   90.00
_cell.angle_beta   90.00
_cell.angle_gamma   90.00
#
_symmetry.space_group_name_H-M   'P 1'
#
loop_
_entity.id
_entity.type
_entity.pdbx_description
1 polymer ?
#
loop_
_entity_poly.entity_id
_entity_poly.type
_entity_poly.pdbx_seq_one_letter_code
_entity_poly.pdbx_strand_id
1 'polypeptide(L)'
;MKRYVKLGYDVISGDDIELAVKDKQDSTQSESRQEYVNQILSDLTNLENNRSLETKSEQTFTSGWALKENEKTRQRGPVKRISSQVKYLLESMFHTGTANPRQKLNAQQMHEELLKRAELGEIEENDIPKVTTITNWISTFSRKWKEAMALRTLKENMDSENS
;
A
#
# COMPACT_ATOMS: atom_id res chain seq x y z
N MET A 1 -12.40 -48.93 -7.09
CA MET A 1 -11.43 -49.13 -8.19
C MET A 1 -10.59 -47.87 -8.34
N LYS A 2 -9.28 -47.92 -8.10
CA LYS A 2 -8.35 -46.81 -8.38
C LYS A 2 -7.85 -46.96 -9.82
N ARG A 3 -7.92 -45.89 -10.63
CA ARG A 3 -7.40 -45.85 -12.01
C ARG A 3 -6.08 -45.10 -12.01
N TYR A 4 -5.02 -45.74 -12.50
CA TYR A 4 -3.71 -45.10 -12.74
C TYR A 4 -3.61 -44.72 -14.21
N VAL A 5 -3.09 -43.53 -14.49
CA VAL A 5 -2.81 -43.06 -15.86
C VAL A 5 -1.37 -43.42 -16.19
N LYS A 6 -1.19 -44.27 -17.21
CA LYS A 6 0.11 -44.70 -17.72
C LYS A 6 0.62 -43.61 -18.68
N LEU A 7 1.66 -42.87 -18.30
CA LEU A 7 2.37 -42.00 -19.24
C LEU A 7 3.36 -42.86 -20.04
N GLY A 8 3.40 -42.65 -21.35
CA GLY A 8 4.12 -43.48 -22.32
C GLY A 8 5.63 -43.22 -22.42
N TYR A 9 6.26 -42.73 -21.36
CA TYR A 9 7.69 -42.40 -21.32
C TYR A 9 8.26 -42.79 -19.95
N ASP A 10 9.45 -43.37 -19.94
CA ASP A 10 10.09 -43.88 -18.72
C ASP A 10 10.97 -42.80 -18.08
N VAL A 11 10.68 -42.42 -16.83
CA VAL A 11 11.23 -41.20 -16.18
C VAL A 11 12.64 -41.44 -15.59
N ILE A 12 13.40 -42.41 -16.10
CA ILE A 12 14.62 -42.92 -15.41
C ILE A 12 15.93 -42.78 -16.19
N SER A 13 15.97 -42.12 -17.35
CA SER A 13 17.24 -41.82 -18.03
C SER A 13 17.33 -40.35 -18.41
N GLY A 14 18.42 -39.70 -18.01
CA GLY A 14 18.65 -38.25 -18.09
C GLY A 14 18.93 -37.67 -19.48
N ASP A 15 18.57 -38.36 -20.57
CA ASP A 15 18.87 -37.92 -21.94
C ASP A 15 17.71 -37.20 -22.65
N ASP A 16 16.50 -37.16 -22.06
CA ASP A 16 15.30 -36.59 -22.70
C ASP A 16 15.09 -35.08 -22.52
N ILE A 17 15.97 -34.40 -21.78
CA ILE A 17 15.78 -32.98 -21.45
C ILE A 17 16.34 -32.06 -22.55
N GLU A 18 17.41 -32.47 -23.24
CA GLU A 18 18.03 -31.65 -24.31
C GLU A 18 17.20 -31.62 -25.60
N LEU A 19 16.51 -32.71 -25.96
CA LEU A 19 15.62 -32.75 -27.13
C LEU A 19 14.34 -31.93 -26.90
N ALA A 20 13.79 -31.92 -25.68
CA ALA A 20 12.59 -31.15 -25.34
C ALA A 20 12.82 -29.63 -25.31
N VAL A 21 14.07 -29.18 -25.13
CA VAL A 21 14.43 -27.75 -25.20
C VAL A 21 14.67 -27.32 -26.65
N LYS A 22 15.21 -28.20 -27.51
CA LYS A 22 15.53 -27.90 -28.91
C LYS A 22 14.28 -27.67 -29.78
N ASP A 23 13.22 -28.45 -29.57
CA ASP A 23 11.97 -28.35 -30.34
C ASP A 23 11.12 -27.11 -30.01
N LYS A 24 11.44 -26.36 -28.94
CA LYS A 24 10.76 -25.09 -28.64
C LYS A 24 11.37 -23.90 -29.38
N GLN A 25 12.47 -24.09 -30.10
CA GLN A 25 13.25 -22.97 -30.63
C GLN A 25 12.99 -22.64 -32.10
N ASP A 26 12.33 -23.52 -32.87
CA ASP A 26 12.01 -23.23 -34.27
C ASP A 26 10.57 -23.61 -34.64
N SER A 27 9.77 -22.60 -34.99
CA SER A 27 8.88 -22.57 -36.19
C SER A 27 7.52 -21.85 -36.06
N THR A 28 7.12 -21.27 -34.92
CA THR A 28 5.79 -20.58 -34.83
C THR A 28 5.77 -19.22 -34.13
N GLN A 29 6.90 -18.76 -33.56
CA GLN A 29 6.96 -17.51 -32.79
C GLN A 29 7.46 -16.29 -33.60
N SER A 30 8.05 -16.48 -34.79
CA SER A 30 8.65 -15.37 -35.56
C SER A 30 7.63 -14.57 -36.37
N GLU A 31 6.69 -15.23 -37.05
CA GLU A 31 5.63 -14.58 -37.85
C GLU A 31 4.67 -13.76 -36.97
N SER A 32 4.28 -14.32 -35.82
CA SER A 32 3.43 -13.63 -34.84
C SER A 32 4.11 -12.41 -34.21
N ARG A 33 5.44 -12.43 -34.07
CA ARG A 33 6.21 -11.26 -33.63
C ARG A 33 6.31 -10.20 -34.72
N GLN A 34 6.44 -10.58 -35.99
CA GLN A 34 6.52 -9.61 -37.08
C GLN A 34 5.17 -8.91 -37.30
N GLU A 35 4.06 -9.65 -37.21
CA GLU A 35 2.69 -9.11 -37.23
C GLU A 35 2.49 -8.07 -36.10
N TYR A 36 2.95 -8.39 -34.89
CA TYR A 36 2.85 -7.52 -33.73
C TYR A 36 3.68 -6.24 -33.88
N VAL A 37 4.88 -6.34 -34.47
CA VAL A 37 5.73 -5.17 -34.75
C VAL A 37 5.11 -4.28 -35.83
N ASN A 38 4.52 -4.87 -36.87
CA ASN A 38 3.85 -4.13 -37.94
C ASN A 38 2.61 -3.39 -37.41
N GLN A 39 1.83 -4.01 -36.52
CA GLN A 39 0.69 -3.36 -35.86
C GLN A 39 1.14 -2.15 -35.02
N ILE A 40 2.22 -2.27 -34.25
CA ILE A 40 2.78 -1.16 -33.45
C ILE A 40 3.27 -0.02 -34.36
N LEU A 41 3.91 -0.33 -35.49
CA LEU A 41 4.38 0.69 -36.44
C LEU A 41 3.23 1.44 -37.12
N SER A 42 2.12 0.76 -37.44
CA SER A 42 0.92 1.44 -37.95
C SER A 42 0.27 2.34 -36.90
N ASP A 43 0.26 1.94 -35.63
CA ASP A 43 -0.32 2.76 -34.56
C ASP A 43 0.52 4.01 -34.28
N LEU A 44 1.85 3.91 -34.37
CA LEU A 44 2.77 5.03 -34.21
C LEU A 44 2.66 6.07 -35.33
N THR A 45 2.53 5.63 -36.59
CA THR A 45 2.38 6.55 -37.73
C THR A 45 1.02 7.27 -37.72
N ASN A 46 -0.03 6.62 -37.25
CA ASN A 46 -1.35 7.25 -37.04
C ASN A 46 -1.36 8.27 -35.89
N LEU A 47 -0.53 8.08 -34.86
CA LEU A 47 -0.33 9.04 -33.77
C LEU A 47 0.47 10.28 -34.21
N GLU A 48 1.42 10.12 -35.13
CA GLU A 48 2.27 11.20 -35.61
C GLU A 48 1.54 12.12 -36.60
N ASN A 49 0.71 11.55 -37.48
CA ASN A 49 -0.13 12.32 -38.42
C ASN A 49 -1.21 13.16 -37.72
N ASN A 50 -1.64 12.77 -36.51
CA ASN A 50 -2.60 13.53 -35.71
C ASN A 50 -1.96 14.63 -34.84
N ARG A 51 -0.62 14.75 -34.82
CA ARG A 51 0.11 15.75 -34.02
C ARG A 51 0.47 17.02 -34.80
N SER A 52 -0.01 17.20 -36.04
CA SER A 52 0.37 18.38 -36.84
C SER A 52 -0.68 19.48 -36.96
N LEU A 53 -1.90 19.33 -36.43
CA LEU A 53 -2.92 20.39 -36.50
C LEU A 53 -3.82 20.45 -35.26
N GLU A 54 -3.26 20.79 -34.10
CA GLU A 54 -4.06 21.43 -33.05
C GLU A 54 -3.18 22.25 -32.10
N THR A 55 -2.67 23.36 -32.63
CA THR A 55 -2.16 24.45 -31.81
C THR A 55 -3.30 25.07 -31.01
N LYS A 56 -3.15 25.09 -29.68
CA LYS A 56 -3.80 26.00 -28.72
C LYS A 56 -5.32 25.79 -28.54
N SER A 57 -5.68 24.76 -27.78
CA SER A 57 -6.64 25.02 -26.71
C SER A 57 -5.89 24.82 -25.41
N GLU A 58 -5.80 25.91 -24.65
CA GLU A 58 -5.32 25.90 -23.29
C GLU A 58 -6.08 24.78 -22.56
N GLN A 59 -5.38 23.76 -22.08
CA GLN A 59 -5.93 22.92 -21.02
C GLN A 59 -5.98 23.78 -19.74
N THR A 60 -6.80 24.82 -19.75
CA THR A 60 -7.29 25.43 -18.54
C THR A 60 -8.04 24.33 -17.82
N PHE A 61 -7.50 23.90 -16.68
CA PHE A 61 -8.22 23.04 -15.76
C PHE A 61 -9.54 23.75 -15.41
N THR A 62 -10.63 23.40 -16.09
CA THR A 62 -11.99 23.93 -15.84
C THR A 62 -12.58 23.42 -14.53
N SER A 63 -11.79 22.68 -13.74
CA SER A 63 -12.12 22.31 -12.39
C SER A 63 -11.97 23.56 -11.51
N GLY A 64 -13.09 24.24 -11.28
CA GLY A 64 -13.17 25.46 -10.48
C GLY A 64 -12.53 25.38 -9.10
N TRP A 65 -12.19 24.20 -8.58
CA TRP A 65 -11.47 23.98 -7.31
C TRP A 65 -10.11 24.66 -7.20
N ALA A 66 -9.45 24.95 -8.33
CA ALA A 66 -8.16 25.65 -8.35
C ALA A 66 -8.29 27.18 -8.44
N LEU A 67 -9.49 27.71 -8.69
CA LEU A 67 -9.74 29.15 -8.71
C LEU A 67 -9.85 29.67 -7.28
N LYS A 68 -9.13 30.75 -6.97
CA LYS A 68 -9.12 31.40 -5.65
C LYS A 68 -10.52 31.80 -5.15
N GLU A 69 -11.44 32.13 -6.06
CA GLU A 69 -12.85 32.42 -5.73
C GLU A 69 -13.63 31.21 -5.20
N ASN A 70 -13.23 30.00 -5.61
CA ASN A 70 -13.81 28.73 -5.20
C ASN A 70 -12.99 28.06 -4.09
N GLU A 71 -11.92 28.72 -3.65
CA GLU A 71 -11.22 28.38 -2.43
C GLU A 71 -12.23 28.52 -1.30
N LYS A 72 -12.94 27.44 -1.02
CA LYS A 72 -13.68 27.27 0.22
C LYS A 72 -12.61 27.22 1.29
N THR A 73 -12.18 28.40 1.75
CA THR A 73 -11.54 28.57 3.04
C THR A 73 -12.57 28.08 4.04
N ARG A 74 -12.63 26.76 4.23
CA ARG A 74 -13.15 26.18 5.44
C ARG A 74 -12.22 26.80 6.45
N GLN A 75 -12.65 27.92 7.04
CA GLN A 75 -12.11 28.40 8.29
C GLN A 75 -12.42 27.26 9.26
N ARG A 76 -11.59 26.23 9.20
CA ARG A 76 -11.61 25.12 10.13
C ARG A 76 -11.29 25.85 11.42
N GLY A 77 -12.31 26.00 12.26
CA GLY A 77 -12.13 26.53 13.60
C GLY A 77 -10.97 25.79 14.27
N PRO A 78 -10.38 26.36 15.33
CA PRO A 78 -9.20 25.82 15.99
C PRO A 78 -9.31 24.30 16.13
N VAL A 79 -8.48 23.56 15.38
CA VAL A 79 -8.51 22.09 15.44
C VAL A 79 -7.99 21.72 16.82
N LYS A 80 -8.89 21.36 17.73
CA LYS A 80 -8.50 20.91 19.07
C LYS A 80 -7.59 19.70 18.90
N ARG A 81 -6.31 19.88 19.27
CA ARG A 81 -5.31 18.83 19.19
C ARG A 81 -5.51 17.89 20.38
N ILE A 82 -5.23 16.61 20.18
CA ILE A 82 -5.13 15.64 21.29
C ILE A 82 -4.02 16.12 22.23
N SER A 83 -4.31 16.16 23.53
CA SER A 83 -3.32 16.58 24.52
C SER A 83 -2.17 15.58 24.62
N SER A 84 -0.99 16.06 25.02
CA SER A 84 0.22 15.23 25.13
C SER A 84 0.02 14.03 26.06
N GLN A 85 -0.77 14.21 27.12
CA GLN A 85 -1.08 13.18 28.08
C GLN A 85 -1.96 12.08 27.48
N VAL A 86 -3.07 12.44 26.83
CA VAL A 86 -3.93 11.48 26.14
C VAL A 86 -3.14 10.73 25.07
N LYS A 87 -2.26 11.43 24.33
CA LYS A 87 -1.40 10.80 23.33
C LYS A 87 -0.49 9.73 23.97
N TYR A 88 0.16 10.03 25.09
CA TYR A 88 1.01 9.06 25.81
C TYR A 88 0.21 7.82 26.25
N LEU A 89 -1.01 8.01 26.73
CA LEU A 89 -1.89 6.91 27.14
C LEU A 89 -2.26 6.02 25.95
N LEU A 90 -2.61 6.62 24.81
CA LEU A 90 -2.88 5.89 23.57
C LEU A 90 -1.66 5.09 23.10
N GLU A 91 -0.45 5.66 23.17
CA GLU A 91 0.80 4.98 22.84
C GLU A 91 1.07 3.79 23.77
N SER A 92 0.95 3.98 25.08
CA SER A 92 1.13 2.91 26.08
C SER A 92 0.18 1.74 25.83
N MET A 93 -1.12 2.00 25.65
CA MET A 93 -2.11 0.97 25.33
C MET A 93 -1.79 0.24 24.00
N PHE A 94 -1.34 0.99 22.98
CA PHE A 94 -0.95 0.40 21.70
C PHE A 94 0.27 -0.53 21.84
N HIS A 95 1.29 -0.12 22.60
CA HIS A 95 2.48 -0.93 22.84
C HIS A 95 2.18 -2.19 23.65
N THR A 96 1.34 -2.09 24.68
CA THR A 96 0.85 -3.26 25.43
C THR A 96 0.17 -4.27 24.51
N GLY A 97 -0.71 -3.81 23.61
CA GLY A 97 -1.36 -4.67 22.62
C GLY A 97 -0.42 -5.24 21.56
N THR A 98 0.68 -4.55 21.26
CA THR A 98 1.71 -5.01 20.33
C THR A 98 2.60 -6.08 20.97
N ALA A 99 2.93 -5.93 22.25
CA ALA A 99 3.71 -6.91 23.02
C ALA A 99 2.90 -8.15 23.39
N ASN A 100 1.60 -7.98 23.69
CA ASN A 100 0.70 -9.06 24.07
C ASN A 100 -0.64 -8.95 23.32
N PRO A 101 -0.88 -9.80 22.30
CA PRO A 101 -2.12 -9.77 21.53
C PRO A 101 -3.39 -9.96 22.36
N ARG A 102 -3.32 -10.63 23.53
CA ARG A 102 -4.48 -10.83 24.43
C ARG A 102 -4.90 -9.55 25.14
N GLN A 103 -4.00 -8.59 25.25
CA GLN A 103 -4.24 -7.28 25.87
C GLN A 103 -4.48 -6.19 24.81
N LYS A 104 -4.59 -6.56 23.54
CA LYS A 104 -4.80 -5.60 22.46
C LYS A 104 -6.20 -4.99 22.57
N LEU A 105 -6.22 -3.68 22.82
CA LEU A 105 -7.45 -2.90 22.86
C LEU A 105 -7.85 -2.44 21.47
N ASN A 106 -9.14 -2.51 21.16
CA ASN A 106 -9.72 -1.82 20.02
C ASN A 106 -9.99 -0.34 20.35
N ALA A 107 -10.40 0.45 19.36
CA ALA A 107 -10.63 1.89 19.55
C ALA A 107 -11.71 2.21 20.60
N GLN A 108 -12.75 1.39 20.69
CA GLN A 108 -13.82 1.54 21.68
C GLN A 108 -13.29 1.28 23.09
N GLN A 109 -12.50 0.22 23.27
CA GLN A 109 -11.90 -0.13 24.56
C GLN A 109 -10.86 0.90 25.00
N MET A 110 -10.06 1.44 24.07
CA MET A 110 -9.15 2.54 24.39
C MET A 110 -9.91 3.81 24.83
N HIS A 111 -11.07 4.09 24.22
CA HIS A 111 -11.93 5.19 24.65
C HIS A 111 -12.49 4.97 26.06
N GLU A 112 -12.96 3.76 26.36
CA GLU A 112 -13.46 3.39 27.69
C GLU A 112 -12.36 3.50 28.76
N GLU A 113 -11.13 3.11 28.46
CA GLU A 113 -10.02 3.32 29.40
C GLU A 113 -9.68 4.80 29.62
N LEU A 114 -9.82 5.64 28.60
CA LEU A 114 -9.66 7.08 28.79
C LEU A 114 -10.79 7.66 29.66
N LEU A 115 -12.02 7.20 29.51
CA LEU A 115 -13.13 7.59 30.39
C LEU A 115 -12.84 7.25 31.86
N LYS A 116 -12.42 6.01 32.14
CA LYS A 116 -12.05 5.60 33.51
C LYS A 116 -10.94 6.47 34.11
N ARG A 117 -9.94 6.83 33.30
CA ARG A 117 -8.85 7.71 33.74
C ARG A 117 -9.31 9.15 33.98
N ALA A 118 -10.30 9.62 33.24
CA ALA A 118 -10.93 10.92 33.48
C ALA A 118 -11.74 10.92 34.78
N GLU A 119 -12.46 9.83 35.07
CA GLU A 119 -13.17 9.64 36.36
C GLU A 119 -12.20 9.65 37.55
N LEU A 120 -10.99 9.10 37.38
CA LEU A 120 -9.91 9.15 38.38
C LEU A 120 -9.22 10.52 38.46
N GLY A 121 -9.60 11.49 37.63
CA GLY A 121 -8.98 12.81 37.57
C GLY A 121 -7.56 12.82 36.99
N GLU A 122 -7.12 11.74 36.32
CA GLU A 122 -5.84 11.72 35.63
C GLU A 122 -5.86 12.66 34.42
N ILE A 123 -6.96 12.66 33.66
CA ILE A 123 -7.12 13.48 32.45
C ILE A 123 -8.42 14.31 32.52
N GLU A 124 -8.45 15.43 31.81
CA GLU A 124 -9.68 16.20 31.65
C GLU A 124 -10.66 15.48 30.71
N GLU A 125 -11.94 15.44 31.08
CA GLU A 125 -13.01 14.86 30.25
C GLU A 125 -13.07 15.53 28.86
N ASN A 126 -12.81 16.84 28.80
CA ASN A 126 -12.80 17.61 27.56
C ASN A 126 -11.70 17.15 26.58
N ASP A 127 -10.66 16.49 27.08
CA ASP A 127 -9.53 16.02 26.28
C ASP A 127 -9.72 14.61 25.74
N ILE A 128 -10.80 13.93 26.12
CA ILE A 128 -11.12 12.60 25.63
C ILE A 128 -11.46 12.68 24.14
N PRO A 129 -10.68 12.03 23.26
CA PRO A 129 -10.92 12.04 21.84
C PRO A 129 -12.04 11.07 21.50
N LYS A 130 -12.85 11.42 20.50
CA LYS A 130 -13.89 10.53 19.98
C LYS A 130 -13.29 9.20 19.50
N VAL A 131 -14.07 8.13 19.56
CA VAL A 131 -13.69 6.79 19.07
C VAL A 131 -13.18 6.83 17.62
N THR A 132 -13.81 7.62 16.74
CA THR A 132 -13.36 7.78 15.34
C THR A 132 -11.97 8.41 15.24
N THR A 133 -11.67 9.39 16.08
CA THR A 133 -10.33 9.99 16.20
C THR A 133 -9.31 8.96 16.65
N ILE A 134 -9.66 8.12 17.63
CA ILE A 134 -8.80 7.03 18.11
C ILE A 134 -8.56 6.01 16.99
N THR A 135 -9.58 5.58 16.25
CA THR A 135 -9.44 4.66 15.11
C THR A 135 -8.48 5.20 14.05
N ASN A 136 -8.63 6.48 13.69
CA ASN A 136 -7.75 7.16 12.72
C ASN A 136 -6.31 7.28 13.26
N TRP A 137 -6.18 7.58 14.55
CA TRP A 137 -4.91 7.64 15.24
C TRP A 137 -4.21 6.28 15.23
N ILE A 138 -4.90 5.19 15.61
CA ILE A 138 -4.36 3.82 15.57
C ILE A 138 -3.89 3.48 14.16
N SER A 139 -4.69 3.79 13.13
CA SER A 139 -4.34 3.49 11.73
C SER A 139 -3.06 4.21 11.29
N THR A 140 -2.96 5.50 11.62
CA THR A 140 -1.80 6.33 11.28
C THR A 140 -0.56 5.92 12.09
N PHE A 141 -0.72 5.69 13.38
CA PHE A 141 0.35 5.29 14.29
C PHE A 141 0.89 3.91 13.92
N SER A 142 0.01 2.94 13.62
CA SER A 142 0.38 1.59 13.17
C SER A 142 1.25 1.62 11.91
N ARG A 143 0.92 2.49 10.94
CA ARG A 143 1.71 2.64 9.72
C ARG A 143 3.12 3.15 10.05
N LYS A 144 3.21 4.24 10.80
CA LYS A 144 4.51 4.80 11.22
C LYS A 144 5.35 3.82 12.03
N TRP A 145 4.71 3.06 12.91
CA TRP A 145 5.36 2.03 13.70
C TRP A 145 5.95 0.92 12.81
N LYS A 146 5.16 0.40 11.86
CA LYS A 146 5.63 -0.61 10.90
C LYS A 146 6.79 -0.09 10.04
N GLU A 147 6.70 1.14 9.54
CA GLU A 147 7.78 1.81 8.81
C GLU A 147 9.06 1.89 9.66
N ALA A 148 8.94 2.33 10.91
CA ALA A 148 10.07 2.42 11.84
C ALA A 148 10.69 1.03 12.16
N MET A 149 9.87 -0.01 12.32
CA MET A 149 10.37 -1.37 12.52
C MET A 149 11.11 -1.88 11.28
N ALA A 150 10.57 -1.68 10.08
CA ALA A 150 11.23 -2.08 8.84
C ALA A 150 12.60 -1.40 8.67
N LEU A 151 12.68 -0.09 8.95
CA LEU A 151 13.94 0.65 8.90
C LEU A 151 14.99 0.12 9.89
N ARG A 152 14.56 -0.28 11.10
CA ARG A 152 15.46 -0.88 12.10
C ARG A 152 16.01 -2.23 11.62
N THR A 153 15.14 -3.10 11.12
CA THR A 153 15.55 -4.41 10.59
C THR A 153 16.53 -4.26 9.42
N LEU A 154 16.31 -3.32 8.51
CA LEU A 154 17.25 -3.07 7.40
C LEU A 154 18.62 -2.60 7.91
N LYS A 155 18.64 -1.73 8.92
CA LYS A 155 19.88 -1.25 9.52
C LYS A 155 20.65 -2.37 10.23
N GLU A 156 19.96 -3.20 11.01
CA GLU A 156 20.55 -4.34 11.72
C GLU A 156 21.20 -5.33 10.74
N ASN A 157 20.56 -5.60 9.60
CA ASN A 157 21.12 -6.47 8.57
C ASN A 157 22.41 -5.88 7.95
N MET A 158 22.44 -4.58 7.63
CA MET A 158 23.63 -3.91 7.09
C MET A 158 24.79 -3.91 8.08
N ASP A 159 24.50 -3.70 9.37
CA ASP A 159 25.53 -3.70 10.42
C ASP A 159 26.10 -5.11 10.65
N SER A 160 25.30 -6.18 10.44
CA SER A 160 25.72 -7.57 10.58
C SER A 160 26.54 -8.13 9.41
N GLU A 161 26.39 -7.59 8.20
CA GLU A 161 27.21 -8.00 7.04
C GLU A 161 28.60 -7.32 7.03
N ASN A 162 28.78 -6.28 7.84
CA ASN A 162 30.00 -5.47 7.90
C ASN A 162 30.85 -5.70 9.18
N SER A 163 30.54 -6.75 9.95
CA SER A 163 31.27 -7.24 11.14
C SER A 163 31.73 -8.68 10.94
#